data_AF-A0AA35KPW2-F1
#
_entry.id   AF-A0AA35KPW2-F1
#
_cell.length_a   1.000
_cell.length_b   1.000
_cell.length_c   1.000
_cell.angle_alpha   90.00
_cell.angle_beta   90.00
_cell.angle_gamma   90.00
#
_symmetry.space_group_name_H-M   'P 1'
#
loop_
_entity.id
_entity.type
_entity.pdbx_description
1 polymer ?
#
loop_
_entity_poly.entity_id
_entity_poly.type
_entity_poly.pdbx_seq_one_letter_code
_entity_poly.pdbx_strand_id
1 'polypeptide(L)'
;MGLPNSRQGARKVMFLAGFLLSCMLQLVPAQFQPQLSLTSEPIETFVGKDVKLSLRNAPRQFAQCQWFRQSRSGRVENIFTQFGQTQGQPEKGPGHTGRETLRDGCSLYIARLTQSDAANYTVVIQPGPDQQTGQGQQFVGRNLSDSYYLQISSLMSINLNPQRPVQGQDLTLTPQNAPKQLSFCKWVIHPRGGKEKVLEYDPEDTDQQSLSQGRTTLRQDCTLHIRQLDVSDTGNYTVKIESLLNQQQQPGQQPEIGDFQVHKGQVYLDVFQQSGHDPQKGHGPQVARASASLTYNAAVVAGTLLGSLAWADALMPVFSGLFCSLTSLRRKVIP
;
A
#
# COMPACT_ATOMS: atom_id res chain seq x y z
N MET A 1 47.55 -64.82 -16.49
CA MET A 1 47.20 -63.54 -15.83
C MET A 1 45.69 -63.37 -15.95
N GLY A 2 45.00 -63.27 -14.81
CA GLY A 2 43.55 -63.49 -14.70
C GLY A 2 42.68 -62.34 -15.21
N LEU A 3 41.48 -62.71 -15.69
CA LEU A 3 40.42 -61.77 -16.07
C LEU A 3 39.93 -60.96 -14.85
N PRO A 4 39.72 -59.63 -14.98
CA PRO A 4 39.12 -58.85 -13.91
C PRO A 4 37.59 -59.10 -13.82
N ASN A 5 37.16 -59.31 -12.58
CA ASN A 5 35.80 -59.60 -12.13
C ASN A 5 34.75 -58.57 -12.58
N SER A 6 33.94 -58.96 -13.57
CA SER A 6 32.73 -58.26 -14.06
C SER A 6 31.62 -58.10 -12.99
N ARG A 7 31.67 -58.85 -11.88
CA ARG A 7 30.62 -58.85 -10.83
C ARG A 7 30.62 -57.63 -9.88
N GLN A 8 31.70 -56.86 -9.78
CA GLN A 8 31.76 -55.70 -8.87
C GLN A 8 31.23 -54.40 -9.48
N GLY A 9 31.28 -54.25 -10.81
CA GLY A 9 30.75 -53.07 -11.51
C GLY A 9 29.22 -53.03 -11.51
N ALA A 10 28.57 -54.17 -11.78
CA ALA A 10 27.11 -54.28 -11.84
C ALA A 10 26.42 -54.01 -10.49
N ARG A 11 27.03 -54.42 -9.37
CA ARG A 11 26.52 -54.13 -8.03
C ARG A 11 26.57 -52.64 -7.69
N LYS A 12 27.67 -51.95 -8.02
CA LYS A 12 27.82 -50.51 -7.75
C LYS A 12 26.85 -49.65 -8.58
N VAL A 13 26.57 -50.04 -9.83
CA VAL A 13 25.61 -49.33 -10.70
C VAL A 13 24.18 -49.52 -10.21
N MET A 14 23.80 -50.71 -9.72
CA MET A 14 22.47 -50.93 -9.12
C MET A 14 22.25 -50.13 -7.82
N PHE A 15 23.27 -49.97 -6.97
CA PHE A 15 23.14 -49.15 -5.76
C PHE A 15 23.02 -47.65 -6.05
N LEU A 16 23.72 -47.13 -7.08
CA LEU A 16 23.61 -45.73 -7.51
C LEU A 16 22.26 -45.41 -8.17
N ALA A 17 21.73 -46.32 -9.00
CA ALA A 17 20.40 -46.16 -9.59
C ALA A 17 19.28 -46.18 -8.54
N GLY A 18 19.39 -47.06 -7.53
CA GLY A 18 18.45 -47.12 -6.41
C GLY A 18 18.50 -45.88 -5.51
N PHE A 19 19.68 -45.30 -5.29
CA PHE A 19 19.84 -44.08 -4.49
C PHE A 19 19.33 -42.83 -5.22
N LEU A 20 19.51 -42.74 -6.54
CA LEU A 20 18.95 -41.67 -7.35
C LEU A 20 17.42 -41.77 -7.45
N LEU A 21 16.85 -42.98 -7.57
CA LEU A 21 15.40 -43.17 -7.55
C LEU A 21 14.80 -42.81 -6.18
N SER A 22 15.48 -43.15 -5.08
CA SER A 22 15.10 -42.77 -3.71
C SER A 22 15.12 -41.25 -3.50
N CYS A 23 16.14 -40.55 -4.02
CA CYS A 23 16.26 -39.10 -3.88
C CYS A 23 15.17 -38.35 -4.67
N MET A 24 14.71 -38.90 -5.80
CA MET A 24 13.64 -38.31 -6.62
C MET A 24 12.23 -38.57 -6.05
N LEU A 25 12.06 -39.54 -5.14
CA LEU A 25 10.80 -39.82 -4.42
C LEU A 25 10.63 -38.99 -3.13
N GLN A 26 11.66 -38.25 -2.70
CA GLN A 26 11.61 -37.38 -1.52
C GLN A 26 11.37 -35.91 -1.83
N LEU A 27 11.34 -35.51 -3.11
CA LEU A 27 10.77 -34.21 -3.51
C LEU A 27 9.25 -34.34 -3.59
N VAL A 28 8.61 -34.58 -2.45
CA VAL A 28 7.21 -34.18 -2.29
C VAL A 28 7.21 -32.66 -2.46
N PRO A 29 6.50 -32.10 -3.47
CA PRO A 29 6.37 -30.65 -3.53
C PRO A 29 5.75 -30.22 -2.20
N ALA A 30 6.45 -29.37 -1.45
CA ALA A 30 5.87 -28.72 -0.29
C ALA A 30 4.55 -28.12 -0.76
N GLN A 31 3.43 -28.66 -0.27
CA GLN A 31 2.11 -28.24 -0.71
C GLN A 31 1.96 -26.77 -0.32
N PHE A 32 2.14 -25.86 -1.28
CA PHE A 32 1.94 -24.43 -1.09
C PHE A 32 0.45 -24.22 -0.87
N GLN A 33 0.02 -24.19 0.39
CA GLN A 33 -1.36 -23.89 0.73
C GLN A 33 -1.56 -22.39 0.56
N PRO A 34 -2.44 -21.93 -0.34
CA PRO A 34 -2.70 -20.51 -0.50
C PRO A 34 -3.33 -20.01 0.79
N GLN A 35 -2.61 -19.14 1.50
CA GLN A 35 -3.09 -18.52 2.72
C GLN A 35 -4.20 -17.53 2.37
N LEU A 36 -5.29 -17.55 3.14
CA LEU A 36 -6.33 -16.52 3.08
C LEU A 36 -5.66 -15.16 3.28
N SER A 37 -5.96 -14.19 2.42
CA SER A 37 -5.46 -12.83 2.58
C SER A 37 -6.54 -11.78 2.39
N LEU A 38 -6.48 -10.71 3.17
CA LEU A 38 -7.36 -9.55 3.07
C LEU A 38 -6.70 -8.43 2.28
N THR A 39 -7.48 -7.79 1.42
CA THR A 39 -7.07 -6.57 0.72
C THR A 39 -8.16 -5.51 0.80
N SER A 40 -7.76 -4.26 0.99
CA SER A 40 -8.67 -3.12 0.97
C SER A 40 -8.77 -2.50 -0.42
N GLU A 41 -9.97 -2.06 -0.75
CA GLU A 41 -10.30 -1.31 -1.97
C GLU A 41 -11.14 -0.08 -1.58
N PRO A 42 -10.63 1.15 -1.74
CA PRO A 42 -9.26 1.48 -2.13
C PRO A 42 -8.23 1.14 -1.04
N ILE A 43 -6.95 1.04 -1.43
CA ILE A 43 -5.82 0.81 -0.50
C ILE A 43 -5.69 1.99 0.47
N GLU A 44 -5.81 3.21 -0.05
CA GLU A 44 -5.83 4.42 0.77
C GLU A 44 -7.26 4.83 1.08
N THR A 45 -7.59 4.93 2.36
CA THR A 45 -8.94 5.31 2.79
C THR A 45 -8.94 6.66 3.50
N PHE A 46 -10.05 7.38 3.32
CA PHE A 46 -10.23 8.72 3.85
C PHE A 46 -11.56 8.85 4.58
N VAL A 47 -11.60 9.74 5.58
CA VAL A 47 -12.84 10.12 6.25
C VAL A 47 -13.90 10.53 5.22
N GLY A 48 -15.12 10.03 5.41
CA GLY A 48 -16.29 10.25 4.56
C GLY A 48 -16.36 9.37 3.31
N LYS A 49 -15.31 8.59 3.00
CA LYS A 49 -15.29 7.63 1.87
C LYS A 49 -15.73 6.25 2.30
N ASP A 50 -15.93 5.36 1.34
CA ASP A 50 -16.28 3.97 1.59
C ASP A 50 -15.07 3.06 1.35
N VAL A 51 -15.08 1.87 1.93
CA VAL A 51 -14.07 0.83 1.71
C VAL A 51 -14.70 -0.54 1.59
N LYS A 52 -14.09 -1.40 0.77
CA LYS A 52 -14.37 -2.83 0.71
C LYS A 52 -13.13 -3.61 1.14
N LEU A 53 -13.29 -4.50 2.12
CA LEU A 53 -12.30 -5.51 2.48
C LEU A 53 -12.63 -6.81 1.75
N SER A 54 -11.81 -7.13 0.74
CA SER A 54 -11.94 -8.30 -0.11
C SER A 54 -11.08 -9.45 0.41
N LEU A 55 -11.60 -10.67 0.33
CA LEU A 55 -10.84 -11.88 0.61
C LEU A 55 -10.20 -12.38 -0.70
N ARG A 56 -8.92 -12.73 -0.63
CA ARG A 56 -8.18 -13.45 -1.68
C ARG A 56 -7.84 -14.84 -1.20
N ASN A 57 -7.81 -15.78 -2.15
CA ASN A 57 -7.62 -17.20 -1.87
C ASN A 57 -8.67 -17.80 -0.90
N ALA A 58 -9.84 -17.16 -0.80
CA ALA A 58 -10.93 -17.69 0.00
C ALA A 58 -11.57 -18.91 -0.67
N PRO A 59 -12.07 -19.86 0.13
CA PRO A 59 -12.86 -20.97 -0.39
C PRO A 59 -14.12 -20.44 -1.08
N ARG A 60 -14.40 -20.91 -2.30
CA ARG A 60 -15.63 -20.54 -3.06
C ARG A 60 -16.90 -20.66 -2.22
N GLN A 61 -17.11 -21.82 -1.60
CA GLN A 61 -18.16 -22.13 -0.64
C GLN A 61 -17.60 -22.23 0.79
N PHE A 62 -18.29 -21.63 1.75
CA PHE A 62 -17.98 -21.72 3.17
C PHE A 62 -19.20 -22.21 3.96
N ALA A 63 -18.97 -22.98 5.03
CA ALA A 63 -20.01 -23.34 5.99
C ALA A 63 -20.37 -22.13 6.86
N GLN A 64 -19.37 -21.32 7.22
CA GLN A 64 -19.55 -20.12 8.01
C GLN A 64 -18.53 -19.05 7.62
N CYS A 65 -18.94 -17.78 7.70
CA CYS A 65 -18.06 -16.64 7.66
C CYS A 65 -18.42 -15.65 8.76
N GLN A 66 -17.41 -15.11 9.44
CA GLN A 66 -17.58 -14.14 10.51
C GLN A 66 -16.63 -12.97 10.35
N TRP A 67 -17.13 -11.77 10.61
CA TRP A 67 -16.32 -10.55 10.68
C TRP A 67 -16.28 -10.01 12.09
N PHE A 68 -15.09 -9.62 12.54
CA PHE A 68 -14.85 -9.02 13.83
C PHE A 68 -14.11 -7.69 13.67
N ARG A 69 -14.40 -6.75 14.56
CA ARG A 69 -13.66 -5.51 14.73
C ARG A 69 -12.97 -5.53 16.08
N GLN A 70 -11.67 -5.34 16.10
CA GLN A 70 -10.94 -4.97 17.31
C GLN A 70 -10.74 -3.46 17.32
N SER A 71 -11.48 -2.79 18.20
CA SER A 71 -11.31 -1.36 18.44
C SER A 71 -9.96 -1.05 19.09
N ARG A 72 -9.58 0.22 19.10
CA ARG A 72 -8.32 0.71 19.69
C ARG A 72 -8.20 0.43 21.19
N SER A 73 -9.31 0.28 21.91
CA SER A 73 -9.30 -0.13 23.32
C SER A 73 -9.05 -1.62 23.51
N GLY A 74 -8.77 -2.37 22.45
CA GLY A 74 -8.62 -3.83 22.47
C GLY A 74 -9.94 -4.59 22.49
N ARG A 75 -11.10 -3.90 22.57
CA ARG A 75 -12.40 -4.57 22.55
C ARG A 75 -12.67 -5.18 21.18
N VAL A 76 -12.87 -6.50 21.14
CA VAL A 76 -13.24 -7.28 19.96
C VAL A 76 -14.75 -7.47 19.92
N GLU A 77 -15.38 -7.09 18.80
CA GLU A 77 -16.82 -7.20 18.61
C GLU A 77 -17.13 -7.89 17.27
N ASN A 78 -18.08 -8.83 17.28
CA ASN A 78 -18.59 -9.41 16.04
C ASN A 78 -19.43 -8.38 15.28
N ILE A 79 -19.15 -8.20 13.98
CA ILE A 79 -19.92 -7.37 13.07
C ILE A 79 -21.01 -8.21 12.41
N PHE A 80 -20.64 -9.34 11.82
CA PHE A 80 -21.53 -10.25 11.12
C PHE A 80 -21.17 -11.71 11.33
N THR A 81 -22.17 -12.58 11.27
CA THR A 81 -22.03 -14.03 11.07
C THR A 81 -22.94 -14.47 9.93
N GLN A 82 -22.36 -15.13 8.92
CA GLN A 82 -23.05 -15.67 7.76
C GLN A 82 -22.87 -17.18 7.74
N PHE A 83 -23.98 -17.93 7.69
CA PHE A 83 -23.98 -19.38 7.52
C PHE A 83 -24.22 -19.69 6.06
N GLY A 84 -23.36 -20.51 5.44
CA GLY A 84 -23.44 -20.82 4.02
C GLY A 84 -23.27 -19.60 3.09
N GLN A 85 -22.96 -19.84 1.83
CA GLN A 85 -22.80 -18.76 0.85
C GLN A 85 -24.16 -18.19 0.36
N THR A 86 -25.21 -19.02 0.35
CA THR A 86 -26.54 -18.67 -0.19
C THR A 86 -27.64 -18.72 0.88
N GLN A 87 -27.27 -18.96 2.13
CA GLN A 87 -28.22 -19.20 3.21
C GLN A 87 -28.58 -17.89 3.92
N GLY A 88 -29.85 -17.49 3.83
CA GLY A 88 -30.44 -16.45 4.66
C GLY A 88 -29.76 -15.07 4.57
N GLN A 89 -30.18 -14.18 5.48
CA GLN A 89 -29.49 -12.91 5.70
C GLN A 89 -28.40 -13.09 6.77
N PRO A 90 -27.27 -12.36 6.68
CA PRO A 90 -26.25 -12.39 7.72
C PRO A 90 -26.82 -11.94 9.07
N GLU A 91 -26.47 -12.66 10.13
CA GLU A 91 -26.74 -12.25 11.50
C GLU A 91 -25.85 -11.06 11.87
N LYS A 92 -26.45 -9.99 12.38
CA LYS A 92 -25.74 -8.78 12.83
C LYS A 92 -25.28 -8.97 14.27
N GLY A 93 -23.99 -8.78 14.51
CA GLY A 93 -23.41 -8.77 15.84
C GLY A 93 -23.41 -7.38 16.50
N PRO A 94 -22.95 -7.28 17.76
CA PRO A 94 -22.89 -6.02 18.51
C PRO A 94 -22.01 -4.93 17.87
N GLY A 95 -21.02 -5.33 17.07
CA GLY A 95 -20.14 -4.42 16.34
C GLY A 95 -20.76 -3.83 15.07
N HIS A 96 -21.98 -4.21 14.70
CA HIS A 96 -22.70 -3.63 13.56
C HIS A 96 -23.22 -2.22 13.90
N THR A 97 -22.79 -1.22 13.13
CA THR A 97 -23.17 0.19 13.33
C THR A 97 -24.21 0.69 12.34
N GLY A 98 -24.69 -0.18 11.44
CA GLY A 98 -25.58 0.22 10.34
C GLY A 98 -24.86 0.64 9.06
N ARG A 99 -23.53 0.80 9.09
CA ARG A 99 -22.72 1.20 7.93
C ARG A 99 -21.99 0.04 7.26
N GLU A 100 -21.89 -1.08 7.96
CA GLU A 100 -21.29 -2.30 7.48
C GLU A 100 -22.31 -3.13 6.69
N THR A 101 -21.88 -3.70 5.58
CA THR A 101 -22.69 -4.60 4.75
C THR A 101 -21.82 -5.75 4.27
N LEU A 102 -22.29 -6.98 4.49
CA LEU A 102 -21.65 -8.16 3.90
C LEU A 102 -21.99 -8.24 2.40
N ARG A 103 -20.98 -8.52 1.58
CA ARG A 103 -21.06 -8.63 0.13
C ARG A 103 -20.58 -10.00 -0.34
N ASP A 104 -20.62 -10.25 -1.65
CA ASP A 104 -20.25 -11.52 -2.25
C ASP A 104 -18.86 -12.01 -1.80
N GLY A 105 -18.73 -13.32 -1.69
CA GLY A 105 -17.48 -13.95 -1.22
C GLY A 105 -17.13 -13.61 0.23
N CYS A 106 -18.12 -13.20 1.03
CA CYS A 106 -17.96 -12.70 2.38
C CYS A 106 -17.10 -11.43 2.52
N SER A 107 -17.02 -10.60 1.48
CA SER A 107 -16.34 -9.30 1.59
C SER A 107 -17.12 -8.34 2.50
N LEU A 108 -16.40 -7.49 3.23
CA LEU A 108 -16.99 -6.49 4.13
C LEU A 108 -16.93 -5.11 3.48
N TYR A 109 -18.08 -4.48 3.28
CA TYR A 109 -18.16 -3.09 2.85
C TYR A 109 -18.51 -2.20 4.03
N ILE A 110 -17.84 -1.07 4.18
CA ILE A 110 -18.08 -0.08 5.22
C ILE A 110 -18.30 1.28 4.55
N ALA A 111 -19.50 1.83 4.72
CA ALA A 111 -19.86 3.13 4.17
C ALA A 111 -19.45 4.28 5.08
N ARG A 112 -19.10 5.43 4.49
CA ARG A 112 -18.88 6.72 5.17
C ARG A 112 -17.97 6.57 6.39
N LEU A 113 -16.72 6.24 6.12
CA LEU A 113 -15.69 6.06 7.12
C LEU A 113 -15.53 7.30 8.02
N THR A 114 -15.23 7.03 9.27
CA THR A 114 -14.95 8.00 10.32
C THR A 114 -13.62 7.62 10.98
N GLN A 115 -12.99 8.52 11.72
CA GLN A 115 -11.73 8.19 12.38
C GLN A 115 -11.85 7.02 13.37
N SER A 116 -13.03 6.86 14.00
CA SER A 116 -13.32 5.73 14.89
C SER A 116 -13.40 4.38 14.19
N ASP A 117 -13.43 4.36 12.85
CA ASP A 117 -13.40 3.11 12.11
C ASP A 117 -12.01 2.54 11.89
N ALA A 118 -10.97 3.31 12.25
CA ALA A 118 -9.60 2.85 12.18
C ALA A 118 -9.36 1.82 13.28
N ALA A 119 -9.22 0.57 12.88
CA ALA A 119 -9.28 -0.61 13.73
C ALA A 119 -8.66 -1.81 13.01
N ASN A 120 -8.39 -2.88 13.76
CA ASN A 120 -8.05 -4.16 13.15
C ASN A 120 -9.34 -4.94 12.85
N TYR A 121 -9.50 -5.38 11.60
CA TYR A 121 -10.64 -6.17 11.15
C TYR A 121 -10.20 -7.59 10.86
N THR A 122 -10.86 -8.56 11.46
CA THR A 122 -10.53 -9.97 11.30
C THR A 122 -11.70 -10.70 10.66
N VAL A 123 -11.41 -11.49 9.63
CA VAL A 123 -12.38 -12.43 9.06
C VAL A 123 -12.02 -13.85 9.48
N VAL A 124 -13.03 -14.65 9.79
CA VAL A 124 -12.89 -16.09 10.06
C VAL A 124 -13.81 -16.83 9.10
N ILE A 125 -13.24 -17.73 8.30
CA ILE A 125 -13.94 -18.55 7.32
C ILE A 125 -13.83 -20.01 7.73
N GLN A 126 -14.96 -20.67 7.89
CA GLN A 126 -15.04 -22.11 7.99
C GLN A 126 -15.34 -22.69 6.60
N PRO A 127 -14.43 -23.44 5.98
CA PRO A 127 -14.65 -24.04 4.66
C PRO A 127 -15.87 -24.96 4.64
N GLY A 128 -16.57 -25.01 3.50
CA GLY A 128 -17.66 -25.97 3.29
C GLY A 128 -17.17 -27.41 3.06
N PRO A 129 -18.04 -28.42 3.22
CA PRO A 129 -17.68 -29.83 3.11
C PRO A 129 -17.15 -30.26 1.72
N ASP A 130 -17.55 -29.59 0.64
CA ASP A 130 -17.21 -29.94 -0.76
C ASP A 130 -15.99 -29.19 -1.34
N GLN A 131 -15.16 -28.58 -0.49
CA GLN A 131 -13.94 -27.86 -0.90
C GLN A 131 -12.78 -28.81 -1.25
N GLN A 132 -12.93 -29.62 -2.30
CA GLN A 132 -11.79 -30.10 -3.08
C GLN A 132 -11.51 -29.06 -4.16
N THR A 133 -10.51 -28.19 -3.96
CA THR A 133 -10.16 -27.22 -5.01
C THR A 133 -9.71 -27.95 -6.27
N GLY A 134 -10.14 -27.47 -7.44
CA GLY A 134 -9.74 -27.98 -8.77
C GLY A 134 -8.25 -27.82 -9.12
N GLN A 135 -7.39 -27.61 -8.12
CA GLN A 135 -5.93 -27.63 -8.19
C GLN A 135 -5.29 -28.48 -7.08
N GLY A 136 -6.01 -29.44 -6.51
CA GLY A 136 -5.44 -30.46 -5.62
C GLY A 136 -5.10 -30.00 -4.19
N GLN A 137 -5.72 -28.94 -3.69
CA GLN A 137 -5.44 -28.40 -2.35
C GLN A 137 -6.64 -28.59 -1.41
N GLN A 138 -6.42 -29.27 -0.29
CA GLN A 138 -7.41 -29.58 0.74
C GLN A 138 -7.41 -28.51 1.84
N PHE A 139 -8.52 -27.79 2.05
CA PHE A 139 -8.77 -26.95 3.23
C PHE A 139 -9.39 -27.77 4.38
N VAL A 140 -8.85 -28.94 4.67
CA VAL A 140 -9.49 -29.89 5.58
C VAL A 140 -9.27 -29.48 7.04
N GLY A 141 -10.39 -29.21 7.73
CA GLY A 141 -10.48 -29.23 9.19
C GLY A 141 -9.91 -28.00 9.93
N ARG A 142 -9.56 -26.91 9.24
CA ARG A 142 -9.12 -25.67 9.90
C ARG A 142 -9.95 -24.47 9.43
N ASN A 143 -10.34 -23.64 10.39
CA ASN A 143 -10.85 -22.30 10.10
C ASN A 143 -9.70 -21.48 9.52
N LEU A 144 -9.98 -20.75 8.45
CA LEU A 144 -9.07 -19.78 7.87
C LEU A 144 -9.36 -18.44 8.51
N SER A 145 -8.31 -17.71 8.90
CA SER A 145 -8.46 -16.37 9.44
C SER A 145 -7.39 -15.46 8.89
N ASP A 146 -7.76 -14.22 8.64
CA ASP A 146 -6.80 -13.15 8.36
C ASP A 146 -7.27 -11.83 8.95
N SER A 147 -6.34 -10.92 9.18
CA SER A 147 -6.58 -9.62 9.81
C SER A 147 -6.03 -8.49 8.97
N TYR A 148 -6.76 -7.38 8.92
CA TYR A 148 -6.38 -6.18 8.18
C TYR A 148 -6.57 -4.95 9.07
N TYR A 149 -5.48 -4.23 9.33
CA TYR A 149 -5.55 -2.94 9.99
C TYR A 149 -6.01 -1.86 9.00
N LEU A 150 -7.23 -1.37 9.18
CA LEU A 150 -7.78 -0.29 8.35
C LEU A 150 -7.29 1.06 8.88
N GLN A 151 -6.28 1.64 8.23
CA GLN A 151 -5.88 3.02 8.50
C GLN A 151 -6.77 4.00 7.73
N ILE A 152 -7.26 5.04 8.42
CA ILE A 152 -8.15 6.06 7.85
C ILE A 152 -7.46 7.40 7.96
N SER A 153 -7.22 8.02 6.80
CA SER A 153 -6.58 9.32 6.71
C SER A 153 -7.61 10.45 6.69
N SER A 154 -7.21 11.62 7.16
CA SER A 154 -7.96 12.85 6.94
C SER A 154 -7.27 13.73 5.89
N LEU A 155 -8.05 14.52 5.17
CA LEU A 155 -7.51 15.48 4.20
C LEU A 155 -7.16 16.79 4.88
N MET A 156 -6.04 17.38 4.47
CA MET A 156 -5.65 18.75 4.82
C MET A 156 -5.40 19.57 3.55
N SER A 157 -5.62 20.88 3.62
CA SER A 157 -5.22 21.80 2.56
C SER A 157 -3.79 22.30 2.79
N ILE A 158 -3.11 22.70 1.70
CA ILE A 158 -1.79 23.32 1.76
C ILE A 158 -1.92 24.76 1.29
N ASN A 159 -1.40 25.71 2.06
CA ASN A 159 -1.35 27.12 1.68
C ASN A 159 -0.01 27.44 0.99
N LEU A 160 -0.08 28.10 -0.16
CA LEU A 160 1.06 28.58 -0.92
C LEU A 160 1.32 30.06 -0.59
N ASN A 161 2.54 30.40 -0.20
CA ASN A 161 2.95 31.79 -0.05
C ASN A 161 4.27 32.05 -0.79
N PRO A 162 4.27 32.82 -1.90
CA PRO A 162 3.12 33.49 -2.51
C PRO A 162 2.17 32.51 -3.24
N GLN A 163 0.89 32.89 -3.41
CA GLN A 163 -0.16 32.07 -4.05
C GLN A 163 0.04 31.91 -5.57
N ARG A 164 0.77 32.84 -6.20
CA ARG A 164 1.17 32.77 -7.61
C ARG A 164 2.69 32.91 -7.71
N PRO A 165 3.43 31.84 -7.43
CA PRO A 165 4.88 31.89 -7.41
C PRO A 165 5.45 32.09 -8.81
N VAL A 166 6.38 33.03 -8.94
CA VAL A 166 7.15 33.24 -10.17
C VAL A 166 8.59 32.74 -9.99
N GLN A 167 9.27 32.45 -11.09
CA GLN A 167 10.67 32.05 -11.11
C GLN A 167 11.54 33.05 -10.33
N GLY A 168 12.51 32.53 -9.58
CA GLY A 168 13.46 33.29 -8.77
C GLY A 168 12.97 33.67 -7.37
N GLN A 169 11.67 33.56 -7.07
CA GLN A 169 11.14 33.83 -5.73
C GLN A 169 11.31 32.65 -4.78
N ASP A 170 11.27 32.95 -3.47
CA ASP A 170 11.13 31.93 -2.44
C ASP A 170 9.65 31.59 -2.24
N LEU A 171 9.36 30.32 -1.99
CA LEU A 171 8.01 29.80 -1.76
C LEU A 171 7.94 29.05 -0.44
N THR A 172 6.82 29.21 0.25
CA THR A 172 6.50 28.45 1.45
C THR A 172 5.19 27.69 1.23
N LEU A 173 5.21 26.37 1.49
CA LEU A 173 4.05 25.49 1.50
C LEU A 173 3.72 25.12 2.93
N THR A 174 2.58 25.57 3.43
CA THR A 174 2.17 25.40 4.83
C THR A 174 0.95 24.48 4.93
N PRO A 175 1.08 23.26 5.48
CA PRO A 175 -0.05 22.41 5.86
C PRO A 175 -1.02 23.15 6.78
N GLN A 176 -2.30 23.22 6.39
CA GLN A 176 -3.32 23.90 7.19
C GLN A 176 -3.93 22.93 8.20
N ASN A 177 -4.19 23.44 9.42
CA ASN A 177 -4.74 22.66 10.53
C ASN A 177 -3.90 21.42 10.87
N ALA A 178 -2.58 21.50 10.67
CA ALA A 178 -1.68 20.45 11.10
C ALA A 178 -1.77 20.23 12.62
N PRO A 179 -1.63 18.97 13.09
CA PRO A 179 -1.60 18.69 14.52
C PRO A 179 -0.43 19.43 15.19
N LYS A 180 -0.65 19.95 16.40
CA LYS A 180 0.38 20.71 17.14
C LYS A 180 1.57 19.84 17.55
N GLN A 181 1.33 18.57 17.84
CA GLN A 181 2.34 17.58 18.16
C GLN A 181 2.29 16.50 17.08
N LEU A 182 3.22 16.62 16.14
CA LEU A 182 3.45 15.61 15.12
C LEU A 182 4.46 14.58 15.63
N SER A 183 4.25 13.32 15.30
CA SER A 183 5.19 12.23 15.52
C SER A 183 6.01 11.94 14.27
N PHE A 184 5.54 12.35 13.10
CA PHE A 184 6.23 12.18 11.84
C PHE A 184 5.70 13.15 10.79
N CYS A 185 6.58 13.64 9.93
CA CYS A 185 6.24 14.45 8.77
C CYS A 185 7.03 13.98 7.55
N LYS A 186 6.35 13.86 6.41
CA LYS A 186 6.97 13.51 5.12
C LYS A 186 6.40 14.37 4.00
N TRP A 187 7.29 14.96 3.23
CA TRP A 187 6.98 15.54 1.93
C TRP A 187 7.51 14.66 0.81
N VAL A 188 6.66 14.37 -0.17
CA VAL A 188 7.04 13.74 -1.43
C VAL A 188 6.76 14.72 -2.55
N ILE A 189 7.81 15.08 -3.27
CA ILE A 189 7.80 16.09 -4.33
C ILE A 189 8.03 15.38 -5.65
N HIS A 190 7.13 15.59 -6.60
CA HIS A 190 7.20 15.07 -7.96
C HIS A 190 7.24 16.24 -8.96
N PRO A 191 8.43 16.80 -9.24
CA PRO A 191 8.58 17.88 -10.21
C PRO A 191 8.28 17.37 -11.62
N ARG A 192 7.75 18.24 -12.48
CA ARG A 192 7.41 17.96 -13.88
C ARG A 192 8.72 17.73 -14.65
N GLY A 193 9.01 16.47 -14.95
CA GLY A 193 10.25 16.08 -15.64
C GLY A 193 11.47 15.92 -14.72
N GLY A 194 11.28 15.99 -13.40
CA GLY A 194 12.31 15.75 -12.40
C GLY A 194 12.25 14.36 -11.79
N LYS A 195 13.22 14.05 -10.92
CA LYS A 195 13.16 12.87 -10.04
C LYS A 195 12.33 13.18 -8.79
N GLU A 196 11.67 12.16 -8.25
CA GLU A 196 11.01 12.25 -6.95
C GLU A 196 12.03 12.67 -5.88
N LYS A 197 11.60 13.58 -5.00
CA LYS A 197 12.37 14.01 -3.84
C LYS A 197 11.54 13.78 -2.58
N VAL A 198 12.18 13.18 -1.57
CA VAL A 198 11.56 12.88 -0.28
C VAL A 198 12.30 13.65 0.81
N LEU A 199 11.55 14.38 1.63
CA LEU A 199 12.05 14.96 2.88
C LEU A 199 11.23 14.42 4.02
N GLU A 200 11.91 13.99 5.08
CA GLU A 200 11.29 13.39 6.26
C GLU A 200 11.79 14.11 7.51
N TYR A 201 10.90 14.21 8.48
CA TYR A 201 11.17 14.73 9.81
C TYR A 201 10.49 13.83 10.84
N ASP A 202 11.32 13.15 11.63
CA ASP A 202 10.94 12.41 12.82
C ASP A 202 11.48 13.14 14.06
N PRO A 203 10.62 13.66 14.96
CA PRO A 203 11.06 14.34 16.18
C PRO A 203 11.82 13.44 17.17
N GLU A 204 11.65 12.12 17.13
CA GLU A 204 12.33 11.17 18.01
C GLU A 204 13.72 10.77 17.48
N ASP A 205 13.94 10.93 16.17
CA ASP A 205 15.22 10.67 15.53
C ASP A 205 16.20 11.85 15.74
N THR A 206 17.13 11.66 16.68
CA THR A 206 18.14 12.67 17.02
C THR A 206 19.25 12.75 15.96
N ASP A 207 19.37 11.74 15.09
CA ASP A 207 20.44 11.60 14.09
C ASP A 207 20.01 12.07 12.68
N GLN A 208 18.76 12.53 12.52
CA GLN A 208 18.19 12.77 11.19
C GLN A 208 18.72 14.02 10.47
N GLN A 209 19.18 13.79 9.24
CA GLN A 209 20.02 14.69 8.44
C GLN A 209 19.34 15.30 7.20
N SER A 210 18.00 15.35 7.07
CA SER A 210 17.35 15.90 5.86
C SER A 210 16.28 16.98 6.07
N LEU A 211 16.41 17.82 7.10
CA LEU A 211 15.66 19.08 7.19
C LEU A 211 15.95 20.03 6.03
N SER A 212 17.02 19.81 5.28
CA SER A 212 17.32 20.62 4.10
C SER A 212 18.05 19.82 3.04
N GLN A 213 17.64 20.00 1.79
CA GLN A 213 18.32 19.44 0.63
C GLN A 213 18.35 20.49 -0.48
N GLY A 214 19.53 21.08 -0.70
CA GLY A 214 19.75 22.13 -1.69
C GLY A 214 18.93 23.39 -1.39
N ARG A 215 18.01 23.74 -2.30
CA ARG A 215 17.11 24.90 -2.17
C ARG A 215 15.89 24.63 -1.27
N THR A 216 15.62 23.38 -0.91
CA THR A 216 14.44 22.99 -0.13
C THR A 216 14.79 22.78 1.33
N THR A 217 13.95 23.28 2.23
CA THR A 217 14.06 23.09 3.67
C THR A 217 12.70 22.65 4.22
N LEU A 218 12.68 21.52 4.94
CA LEU A 218 11.56 21.06 5.75
C LEU A 218 11.74 21.59 7.19
N ARG A 219 10.73 22.28 7.70
CA ARG A 219 10.70 22.80 9.08
C ARG A 219 10.03 21.80 10.04
N GLN A 220 10.28 21.98 11.33
CA GLN A 220 9.73 21.14 12.40
C GLN A 220 8.20 21.19 12.51
N ASP A 221 7.56 22.26 12.04
CA ASP A 221 6.11 22.37 11.91
C ASP A 221 5.56 21.73 10.62
N CYS A 222 6.39 20.93 9.94
CA CYS A 222 6.12 20.31 8.65
C CYS A 222 5.91 21.32 7.48
N THR A 223 6.27 22.60 7.67
CA THR A 223 6.26 23.60 6.60
C THR A 223 7.43 23.36 5.65
N LEU A 224 7.15 23.34 4.34
CA LEU A 224 8.17 23.22 3.31
C LEU A 224 8.54 24.60 2.76
N HIS A 225 9.81 24.94 2.76
CA HIS A 225 10.34 26.16 2.18
C HIS A 225 11.23 25.83 0.97
N ILE A 226 11.08 26.56 -0.13
CA ILE A 226 11.86 26.38 -1.36
C ILE A 226 12.40 27.74 -1.75
N ARG A 227 13.73 27.87 -1.78
CA ARG A 227 14.40 29.10 -2.20
C ARG A 227 14.56 29.16 -3.71
N GLN A 228 14.55 30.37 -4.28
CA GLN A 228 14.87 30.65 -5.68
C GLN A 228 14.22 29.64 -6.62
N LEU A 229 12.89 29.69 -6.71
CA LEU A 229 12.11 28.77 -7.53
C LEU A 229 12.60 28.74 -8.97
N ASP A 230 12.63 27.54 -9.52
CA ASP A 230 12.81 27.33 -10.95
C ASP A 230 11.52 26.80 -11.58
N VAL A 231 11.35 27.02 -12.89
CA VAL A 231 10.18 26.49 -13.62
C VAL A 231 10.10 24.96 -13.51
N SER A 232 11.25 24.28 -13.41
CA SER A 232 11.31 22.82 -13.19
C SER A 232 10.79 22.36 -11.83
N ASP A 233 10.61 23.27 -10.86
CA ASP A 233 9.97 22.95 -9.57
C ASP A 233 8.43 22.77 -9.71
N THR A 234 7.85 23.15 -10.85
CA THR A 234 6.42 22.90 -11.16
C THR A 234 6.09 21.42 -11.03
N GLY A 235 5.05 21.02 -10.30
CA GLY A 235 4.73 19.60 -10.11
C GLY A 235 3.78 19.30 -8.96
N ASN A 236 3.68 18.02 -8.61
CA ASN A 236 2.84 17.54 -7.51
C ASN A 236 3.63 17.52 -6.19
N TYR A 237 3.05 18.10 -5.15
CA TYR A 237 3.62 18.12 -3.81
C TYR A 237 2.63 17.46 -2.85
N THR A 238 3.06 16.39 -2.20
CA THR A 238 2.24 15.63 -1.26
C THR A 238 2.87 15.68 0.12
N VAL A 239 2.05 15.95 1.15
CA VAL A 239 2.46 15.92 2.55
C VAL A 239 1.69 14.84 3.29
N LYS A 240 2.39 14.12 4.16
CA LYS A 240 1.83 13.20 5.15
C LYS A 240 2.31 13.65 6.53
N ILE A 241 1.38 13.84 7.45
CA ILE A 241 1.66 14.14 8.86
C ILE A 241 1.01 13.05 9.70
N GLU A 242 1.77 12.54 10.65
CA GLU A 242 1.27 11.64 11.68
C GLU A 242 1.31 12.34 13.02
N SER A 243 0.30 12.07 13.85
CA SER A 243 0.26 12.51 15.24
C SER A 243 -0.20 11.38 16.11
N LEU A 244 0.36 11.29 17.31
CA LEU A 244 -0.12 10.34 18.31
C LEU A 244 -1.54 10.71 18.70
N LEU A 245 -2.45 9.72 18.72
CA LEU A 245 -3.71 9.92 19.43
C LEU A 245 -3.38 10.09 20.91
N ASN A 246 -4.01 11.05 21.58
CA ASN A 246 -3.92 11.22 23.04
C ASN A 246 -4.41 9.94 23.74
N GLN A 247 -3.51 8.98 23.90
CA GLN A 247 -3.68 7.86 24.78
C GLN A 247 -2.94 8.24 26.07
N GLN A 248 -3.60 8.06 27.21
CA GLN A 248 -2.90 7.98 28.47
C GLN A 248 -2.03 6.72 28.41
N GLN A 249 -0.90 6.79 27.70
CA GLN A 249 0.08 5.71 27.64
C GLN A 249 0.70 5.55 29.02
N GLN A 250 0.69 4.32 29.53
CA GLN A 250 1.52 3.97 30.68
C GLN A 250 2.99 4.17 30.29
N PRO A 251 3.84 4.74 31.17
CA PRO A 251 5.24 4.96 30.85
C PRO A 251 5.93 3.64 30.43
N GLY A 252 6.48 3.60 29.21
CA GLY A 252 7.31 2.49 28.72
C GLY A 252 6.71 1.60 27.62
N GLN A 253 5.52 1.88 27.09
CA GLN A 253 4.97 1.17 25.92
C GLN A 253 5.26 1.94 24.62
N GLN A 254 5.81 1.23 23.63
CA GLN A 254 6.06 1.75 22.29
C GLN A 254 4.73 1.81 21.51
N PRO A 255 4.46 2.87 20.71
CA PRO A 255 3.21 2.99 19.96
C PRO A 255 3.01 1.81 18.99
N GLU A 256 1.84 1.17 19.00
CA GLU A 256 1.53 0.08 18.08
C GLU A 256 0.99 0.59 16.73
N ILE A 257 0.98 -0.28 15.71
CA ILE A 257 0.38 0.00 14.40
C ILE A 257 -1.09 0.37 14.62
N GLY A 258 -1.35 1.67 14.50
CA GLY A 258 -2.67 2.24 14.63
C GLY A 258 -2.76 3.39 15.61
N ASP A 259 -1.80 3.60 16.50
CA ASP A 259 -1.82 4.69 17.49
C ASP A 259 -1.67 6.10 16.91
N PHE A 260 -1.46 6.18 15.60
CA PHE A 260 -1.30 7.42 14.87
C PHE A 260 -2.57 7.81 14.11
N GLN A 261 -2.88 9.11 14.17
CA GLN A 261 -3.80 9.75 13.27
C GLN A 261 -3.01 10.28 12.07
N VAL A 262 -3.42 9.86 10.87
CA VAL A 262 -2.74 10.21 9.62
C VAL A 262 -3.52 11.33 8.94
N HIS A 263 -2.81 12.39 8.58
CA HIS A 263 -3.32 13.49 7.79
C HIS A 263 -2.54 13.60 6.49
N LYS A 264 -3.22 13.79 5.37
CA LYS A 264 -2.59 13.90 4.05
C LYS A 264 -3.07 15.14 3.31
N GLY A 265 -2.16 15.82 2.65
CA GLY A 265 -2.44 16.95 1.77
C GLY A 265 -1.73 16.79 0.44
N GLN A 266 -2.28 17.37 -0.61
CA GLN A 266 -1.61 17.47 -1.90
C GLN A 266 -1.89 18.82 -2.54
N VAL A 267 -0.93 19.33 -3.30
CA VAL A 267 -1.09 20.53 -4.10
C VAL A 267 -0.28 20.44 -5.39
N TYR A 268 -0.83 21.01 -6.46
CA TYR A 268 -0.11 21.23 -7.70
C TYR A 268 0.55 22.61 -7.64
N LEU A 269 1.88 22.66 -7.72
CA LEU A 269 2.63 23.89 -7.84
C LEU A 269 2.83 24.21 -9.32
N ASP A 270 2.45 25.43 -9.74
CA ASP A 270 2.77 25.98 -11.07
C ASP A 270 3.64 27.22 -10.90
N VAL A 271 4.88 27.16 -11.40
CA VAL A 271 5.85 28.25 -11.30
C VAL A 271 5.86 29.04 -12.60
N PHE A 272 5.46 30.30 -12.54
CA PHE A 272 5.38 31.15 -13.72
C PHE A 272 6.74 31.73 -14.09
N GLN A 273 7.07 31.74 -15.38
CA GLN A 273 8.25 32.47 -15.87
C GLN A 273 8.09 33.96 -15.59
N GLN A 274 9.16 34.59 -15.13
CA GLN A 274 9.21 36.03 -15.00
C GLN A 274 9.19 36.62 -16.42
N SER A 275 8.08 37.22 -16.83
CA SER A 275 8.01 37.92 -18.12
C SER A 275 9.06 39.04 -18.09
N GLY A 276 10.04 38.97 -18.99
CA GLY A 276 10.92 40.08 -19.28
C GLY A 276 10.10 41.19 -19.94
N HIS A 277 9.43 42.01 -19.13
CA HIS A 277 8.78 43.21 -19.63
C HIS A 277 9.82 44.32 -19.73
N ASP A 278 10.33 44.50 -20.94
CA ASP A 278 11.03 45.71 -21.36
C ASP A 278 10.02 46.89 -21.31
N PRO A 279 10.23 47.94 -20.50
CA PRO A 279 9.24 49.02 -20.31
C PRO A 279 8.99 49.91 -21.55
N GLN A 280 9.54 49.58 -22.71
CA GLN A 280 9.37 50.38 -23.93
C GLN A 280 8.79 49.57 -25.09
N LYS A 281 7.48 49.34 -25.08
CA LYS A 281 6.66 49.43 -26.30
C LYS A 281 5.15 49.45 -26.03
N GLY A 282 4.58 50.64 -26.21
CA GLY A 282 3.43 50.85 -27.10
C GLY A 282 2.05 50.43 -26.61
N HIS A 283 1.22 51.45 -26.35
CA HIS A 283 -0.20 51.35 -26.05
C HIS A 283 -1.03 50.62 -27.13
N GLY A 284 -2.01 49.82 -26.68
CA GLY A 284 -3.15 49.33 -27.47
C GLY A 284 -4.23 48.76 -26.54
N PRO A 285 -5.54 49.00 -26.79
CA PRO A 285 -6.57 48.93 -25.75
C PRO A 285 -6.84 47.50 -25.26
N GLN A 286 -6.86 47.36 -23.94
CA GLN A 286 -7.24 46.13 -23.24
C GLN A 286 -8.72 45.80 -23.50
N VAL A 287 -8.97 44.75 -24.28
CA VAL A 287 -10.23 44.00 -24.20
C VAL A 287 -10.03 42.98 -23.08
N ALA A 288 -10.49 43.33 -21.89
CA ALA A 288 -10.60 42.39 -20.78
C ALA A 288 -11.61 41.29 -21.15
N ARG A 289 -11.12 40.15 -21.64
CA ARG A 289 -11.90 38.91 -21.62
C ARG A 289 -11.87 38.39 -20.19
N ALA A 290 -12.97 38.63 -19.48
CA ALA A 290 -13.29 37.94 -18.24
C ALA A 290 -13.39 36.43 -18.53
N SER A 291 -12.46 35.64 -18.01
CA SER A 291 -12.66 34.20 -17.80
C SER A 291 -13.09 34.01 -16.35
N ALA A 292 -14.37 33.67 -16.19
CA ALA A 292 -15.03 33.42 -14.92
C ALA A 292 -14.27 32.40 -14.08
N SER A 293 -14.02 32.73 -12.80
CA SER A 293 -13.67 31.74 -11.80
C SER A 293 -14.92 30.91 -11.49
N LEU A 294 -14.89 29.62 -11.82
CA LEU A 294 -15.88 28.70 -11.28
C LEU A 294 -15.59 28.54 -9.78
N THR A 295 -16.42 29.19 -8.97
CA THR A 295 -16.60 28.84 -7.56
C THR A 295 -17.33 27.50 -7.52
N TYR A 296 -16.58 26.42 -7.27
CA TYR A 296 -17.19 25.13 -6.97
C TYR A 296 -17.68 25.17 -5.51
N ASN A 297 -18.94 25.57 -5.34
CA ASN A 297 -19.71 25.18 -4.17
C ASN A 297 -19.84 23.64 -4.18
N ALA A 298 -19.70 23.04 -3.01
CA ALA A 298 -19.79 21.60 -2.79
C ALA A 298 -21.07 21.01 -3.43
N ALA A 299 -20.88 20.26 -4.51
CA ALA A 299 -21.89 19.39 -5.08
C ALA A 299 -21.25 18.02 -5.34
N VAL A 300 -21.84 17.00 -4.72
CA VAL A 300 -21.55 15.59 -4.94
C VAL A 300 -21.83 15.28 -6.40
N VAL A 301 -20.79 14.95 -7.16
CA VAL A 301 -20.93 14.30 -8.47
C VAL A 301 -20.01 13.07 -8.47
N ALA A 302 -20.65 11.91 -8.48
CA ALA A 302 -20.03 10.64 -8.78
C ALA A 302 -19.47 10.68 -10.21
N GLY A 303 -18.15 10.66 -10.34
CA GLY A 303 -17.42 10.52 -11.60
C GLY A 303 -16.69 9.19 -11.62
N THR A 304 -17.11 8.31 -12.51
CA THR A 304 -16.55 6.99 -12.79
C THR A 304 -15.06 7.05 -13.12
N LEU A 305 -14.22 6.41 -12.31
CA LEU A 305 -12.82 6.11 -12.61
C LEU A 305 -12.77 4.87 -13.52
N LEU A 306 -12.80 5.09 -14.84
CA LEU A 306 -12.24 4.12 -15.79
C LEU A 306 -10.74 4.38 -15.87
N GLY A 307 -10.00 3.75 -14.95
CA GLY A 307 -8.55 3.68 -14.99
C GLY A 307 -8.09 2.57 -15.92
N SER A 308 -7.73 2.95 -17.14
CA SER A 308 -6.94 2.15 -18.07
C SER A 308 -5.50 2.10 -17.58
N LEU A 309 -5.04 0.97 -17.04
CA LEU A 309 -3.63 0.61 -16.97
C LEU A 309 -3.49 -0.86 -17.33
N ALA A 310 -3.40 -1.11 -18.64
CA ALA A 310 -2.83 -2.33 -19.19
C ALA A 310 -1.31 -2.29 -18.99
N TRP A 311 -0.79 -3.19 -18.18
CA TRP A 311 0.63 -3.57 -18.22
C TRP A 311 0.66 -4.96 -18.82
N ALA A 312 1.13 -5.05 -20.06
CA ALA A 312 1.45 -6.30 -20.73
C ALA A 312 2.97 -6.45 -20.70
N ASP A 313 3.48 -7.24 -19.76
CA ASP A 313 4.83 -7.80 -19.86
C ASP A 313 4.71 -9.21 -20.41
N ALA A 314 4.92 -9.30 -21.72
CA ALA A 314 5.16 -10.54 -22.43
C ALA A 314 6.67 -10.80 -22.48
N LEU A 315 7.16 -11.79 -21.73
CA LEU A 315 8.40 -12.49 -22.06
C LEU A 315 8.20 -13.99 -21.86
N MET A 316 7.97 -14.66 -22.99
CA MET A 316 8.08 -16.12 -23.13
C MET A 316 9.56 -16.54 -23.06
N PRO A 317 9.89 -17.68 -22.41
CA PRO A 317 11.15 -18.37 -22.67
C PRO A 317 10.93 -19.44 -23.74
N VAL A 318 11.55 -19.29 -24.90
CA VAL A 318 11.79 -20.40 -25.83
C VAL A 318 13.21 -20.29 -26.35
N PHE A 319 14.13 -21.04 -25.74
CA PHE A 319 15.25 -21.66 -26.47
C PHE A 319 15.63 -22.95 -25.74
N SER A 320 15.20 -24.06 -26.35
CA SER A 320 15.75 -25.39 -26.16
C SER A 320 16.91 -25.57 -27.13
N GLY A 321 17.99 -26.24 -26.69
CA GLY A 321 18.95 -26.83 -27.62
C GLY A 321 20.41 -26.85 -27.15
N LEU A 322 20.79 -27.97 -26.52
CA LEU A 322 22.09 -28.64 -26.54
C LEU A 322 23.36 -27.81 -26.82
N PHE A 323 24.36 -27.91 -25.93
CA PHE A 323 25.62 -28.58 -26.26
C PHE A 323 26.34 -29.04 -24.97
N CYS A 324 26.66 -30.34 -24.92
CA CYS A 324 27.67 -30.93 -24.06
C CYS A 324 29.01 -30.20 -24.21
N SER A 325 29.74 -30.00 -23.11
CA SER A 325 31.03 -30.68 -22.93
C SER A 325 31.64 -30.43 -21.56
N LEU A 326 32.29 -31.49 -21.10
CA LEU A 326 33.16 -31.61 -19.94
C LEU A 326 34.13 -30.44 -19.78
N THR A 327 34.42 -30.06 -18.54
CA THR A 327 35.72 -30.37 -17.92
C THR A 327 35.70 -30.06 -16.43
N SER A 328 36.09 -31.07 -15.65
CA SER A 328 36.49 -30.90 -14.26
C SER A 328 37.73 -30.02 -14.21
N LEU A 329 37.85 -29.10 -13.26
CA LEU A 329 39.14 -28.83 -12.65
C LEU A 329 38.98 -28.30 -11.22
N ARG A 330 39.94 -28.73 -10.40
CA ARG A 330 39.94 -28.77 -8.94
C ARG A 330 39.96 -27.39 -8.29
N ARG A 331 39.24 -27.24 -7.16
CA ARG A 331 39.64 -26.32 -6.08
C ARG A 331 40.68 -26.99 -5.19
N LYS A 332 41.80 -26.30 -4.96
CA LYS A 332 42.63 -26.47 -3.76
C LYS A 332 43.20 -25.10 -3.36
N VAL A 333 42.65 -24.56 -2.28
CA VAL A 333 43.31 -23.93 -1.11
C VAL A 333 44.36 -22.81 -1.34
N ILE A 334 43.97 -21.58 -0.96
CA ILE A 334 44.59 -20.54 -0.07
C ILE A 334 46.01 -20.02 -0.43
N PRO A 335 46.34 -18.72 -0.19
CA PRO A 335 45.56 -17.63 0.42
C PRO A 335 44.96 -16.63 -0.57
#